data_AF-A0A7Y6UGZ6-F1
#
_entry.id   AF-A0A7Y6UGZ6-F1
#
_cell.length_a   1.000
_cell.length_b   1.000
_cell.length_c   1.000
_cell.angle_alpha   90.00
_cell.angle_beta   90.00
_cell.angle_gamma   90.00
#
_symmetry.space_group_name_H-M   'P 1'
#
loop_
_entity.id
_entity.type
_entity.pdbx_description
1 polymer ?
#
loop_
_entity_poly.entity_id
_entity_poly.type
_entity_poly.pdbx_seq_one_letter_code
_entity_poly.pdbx_strand_id
1 'polypeptide(L)'
;MRVLGYLAFLPLVACAADSGDYTIELTHDACAPIALVSATPTAVQSAGLDKAQSLWRDRGVPAIGLRAGATVEVRFDDAAPLFHGLYDDKTGVIYINNDLTDETTLSIVIAHELGHALGLLHITGRPSVMNPGNLTIPPNAEDQAALEALWGPCSAP
;
A
#
# COMPACT_ATOMS: atom_id res chain seq x y z
N MET A 1 10.26 63.39 -30.99
CA MET A 1 9.98 62.69 -29.71
C MET A 1 8.95 61.60 -29.99
N ARG A 2 9.34 60.32 -29.92
CA ARG A 2 8.42 59.18 -30.05
C ARG A 2 8.27 58.57 -28.66
N VAL A 3 7.05 58.54 -28.12
CA VAL A 3 6.73 57.89 -26.86
C VAL A 3 6.41 56.43 -27.17
N LEU A 4 7.27 55.50 -26.74
CA LEU A 4 7.02 54.06 -26.77
C LEU A 4 6.13 53.70 -25.58
N GLY A 5 4.90 53.27 -25.85
CA GLY A 5 4.01 52.69 -24.84
C GLY A 5 4.39 51.23 -24.58
N TYR A 6 4.79 50.92 -23.34
CA TYR A 6 4.99 49.55 -22.88
C TYR A 6 3.63 48.92 -22.56
N LEU A 7 3.23 47.89 -23.29
CA LEU A 7 2.22 46.94 -22.84
C LEU A 7 2.85 46.06 -21.75
N ALA A 8 2.39 46.21 -20.51
CA ALA A 8 2.69 45.30 -19.43
C ALA A 8 1.84 44.03 -19.59
N PHE A 9 2.45 42.93 -19.99
CA PHE A 9 1.85 41.60 -19.98
C PHE A 9 2.01 41.05 -18.54
N LEU A 10 0.91 40.97 -17.80
CA LEU A 10 0.85 40.29 -16.50
C LEU A 10 0.82 38.77 -16.74
N PRO A 11 1.82 37.98 -16.31
CA PRO A 11 1.70 36.54 -16.32
C PRO A 11 0.73 36.11 -15.21
N LEU A 12 -0.44 35.62 -15.62
CA LEU A 12 -1.31 34.84 -14.74
C LEU A 12 -0.56 33.55 -14.38
N VAL A 13 -0.03 33.50 -13.18
CA VAL A 13 0.48 32.26 -12.58
C VAL A 13 -0.73 31.39 -12.30
N ALA A 14 -1.06 30.50 -13.24
CA ALA A 14 -2.00 29.42 -13.00
C ALA A 14 -1.35 28.44 -12.04
N CYS A 15 -1.71 28.50 -10.76
CA CYS A 15 -1.49 27.39 -9.85
C CYS A 15 -2.32 26.22 -10.37
N ALA A 16 -1.71 25.34 -11.15
CA ALA A 16 -2.29 24.03 -11.42
C ALA A 16 -2.42 23.33 -10.06
N ALA A 17 -3.66 23.12 -9.61
CA ALA A 17 -3.91 22.22 -8.51
C ALA A 17 -3.38 20.86 -8.93
N ASP A 18 -2.40 20.37 -8.19
CA ASP A 18 -1.90 19.01 -8.32
C ASP A 18 -3.10 18.09 -8.04
N SER A 19 -3.68 17.53 -9.09
CA SER A 19 -4.68 16.48 -8.96
C SER A 19 -3.91 15.30 -8.43
N GLY A 20 -3.94 15.11 -7.10
CA GLY A 20 -3.19 14.06 -6.41
C GLY A 20 -3.25 12.75 -7.17
N ASP A 21 -2.13 12.04 -7.22
CA ASP A 21 -2.03 10.79 -7.93
C ASP A 21 -3.01 9.77 -7.32
N TYR A 22 -4.15 9.57 -7.98
CA TYR A 22 -5.17 8.61 -7.56
C TYR A 22 -4.95 7.24 -8.22
N THR A 23 -3.82 7.04 -8.89
CA THR A 23 -3.50 5.82 -9.61
C THR A 23 -2.30 5.14 -9.00
N ILE A 24 -2.40 3.83 -8.75
CA ILE A 24 -1.27 3.02 -8.31
C ILE A 24 -0.56 2.53 -9.59
N GLU A 25 0.68 2.95 -9.80
CA GLU A 25 1.42 2.67 -11.06
C GLU A 25 1.81 1.18 -11.18
N LEU A 26 2.21 0.55 -10.08
CA LEU A 26 2.57 -0.86 -10.02
C LEU A 26 1.64 -1.62 -9.08
N THR A 27 1.02 -2.66 -9.60
CA THR A 27 0.17 -3.56 -8.81
C THR A 27 0.49 -5.01 -9.10
N HIS A 28 0.15 -5.89 -8.17
CA HIS A 28 0.28 -7.32 -8.27
C HIS A 28 -1.10 -7.97 -8.30
N ASP A 29 -1.29 -8.94 -9.20
CA ASP A 29 -2.51 -9.73 -9.27
C ASP A 29 -2.72 -10.51 -7.97
N ALA A 30 -3.79 -10.17 -7.24
CA ALA A 30 -4.12 -10.81 -5.97
C ALA A 30 -4.31 -12.34 -6.11
N CYS A 31 -4.72 -12.82 -7.27
CA CYS A 31 -4.95 -14.24 -7.51
C CYS A 31 -3.70 -15.00 -7.97
N ALA A 32 -2.60 -14.29 -8.27
CA ALA A 32 -1.32 -14.91 -8.59
C ALA A 32 -0.50 -15.17 -7.31
N PRO A 33 0.41 -16.17 -7.32
CA PRO A 33 1.38 -16.35 -6.23
C PRO A 33 2.20 -15.09 -5.97
N ILE A 34 2.18 -14.60 -4.73
CA ILE A 34 2.98 -13.45 -4.26
C ILE A 34 3.67 -13.86 -2.97
N ALA A 35 4.97 -13.61 -2.84
CA ALA A 35 5.68 -13.75 -1.58
C ALA A 35 6.18 -12.40 -1.07
N LEU A 36 5.98 -12.13 0.22
CA LEU A 36 6.67 -11.03 0.89
C LEU A 36 8.09 -11.46 1.24
N VAL A 37 9.08 -10.65 0.89
CA VAL A 37 10.50 -10.95 1.15
C VAL A 37 11.16 -9.78 1.84
N SER A 38 11.92 -10.07 2.90
CA SER A 38 12.78 -9.10 3.57
C SER A 38 14.16 -9.72 3.75
N ALA A 39 15.22 -8.93 3.60
CA ALA A 39 16.59 -9.44 3.57
C ALA A 39 17.05 -10.01 4.93
N THR A 40 16.78 -9.29 6.02
CA THR A 40 17.21 -9.65 7.38
C THR A 40 16.17 -9.25 8.43
N PRO A 41 14.93 -9.77 8.37
CA PRO A 41 13.91 -9.42 9.35
C PRO A 41 14.28 -9.95 10.74
N THR A 42 13.93 -9.20 11.78
CA THR A 42 13.88 -9.72 13.15
C THR A 42 12.80 -10.80 13.28
N ALA A 43 12.79 -11.52 14.41
CA ALA A 43 11.76 -12.55 14.66
C ALA A 43 10.34 -11.98 14.64
N VAL A 44 10.12 -10.81 15.24
CA VAL A 44 8.82 -10.12 15.25
C VAL A 44 8.44 -9.68 13.84
N GLN A 45 9.39 -9.15 13.06
CA GLN A 45 9.16 -8.77 11.68
C GLN A 45 8.79 -9.96 10.79
N SER A 46 9.49 -11.08 10.95
CA SER A 46 9.15 -12.33 10.24
C SER A 46 7.74 -12.79 10.59
N ALA A 47 7.37 -12.80 11.87
CA ALA A 47 6.03 -13.17 12.32
C ALA A 47 4.96 -12.21 11.76
N GLY A 48 5.24 -10.90 11.75
CA GLY A 48 4.37 -9.88 11.16
C GLY A 48 4.13 -10.10 9.66
N LEU A 49 5.17 -10.42 8.89
CA LEU A 49 5.07 -10.76 7.46
C LEU A 49 4.19 -12.00 7.23
N ASP A 50 4.43 -13.07 7.98
CA ASP A 50 3.66 -14.31 7.87
C ASP A 50 2.19 -14.10 8.24
N LYS A 51 1.95 -13.31 9.30
CA LYS A 51 0.61 -12.96 9.76
C LYS A 51 -0.13 -12.09 8.76
N ALA A 52 0.50 -11.06 8.20
CA ALA A 52 -0.10 -10.20 7.18
C ALA A 52 -0.54 -11.00 5.94
N GLN A 53 0.31 -11.93 5.49
CA GLN A 53 -0.02 -12.84 4.41
C GLN A 53 -1.20 -13.75 4.76
N SER A 54 -1.28 -14.23 6.01
CA SER A 54 -2.42 -15.01 6.49
C SER A 54 -3.71 -14.21 6.49
N LEU A 55 -3.67 -12.94 6.89
CA LEU A 55 -4.85 -12.07 6.95
C LEU A 55 -5.52 -11.95 5.57
N TRP A 56 -4.74 -11.87 4.48
CA TRP A 56 -5.29 -11.83 3.14
C TRP A 56 -5.71 -13.21 2.60
N ARG A 57 -4.97 -14.28 2.94
CA ARG A 57 -5.42 -15.65 2.61
C ARG A 57 -6.79 -15.97 3.22
N ASP A 58 -7.01 -15.57 4.47
CA ASP A 58 -8.29 -15.72 5.18
C ASP A 58 -9.43 -14.88 4.54
N ARG A 59 -9.09 -14.00 3.58
CA ARG A 59 -9.99 -13.13 2.81
C ARG A 59 -10.02 -13.47 1.31
N GLY A 60 -9.82 -14.74 0.97
CA GLY A 60 -10.06 -15.21 -0.40
C GLY A 60 -8.90 -14.96 -1.35
N VAL A 61 -7.69 -14.69 -0.82
CA VAL A 61 -6.48 -14.46 -1.61
C VAL A 61 -5.45 -15.58 -1.36
N PRO A 62 -5.75 -16.84 -1.76
CA PRO A 62 -5.08 -18.03 -1.25
C PRO A 62 -3.63 -18.20 -1.72
N ALA A 63 -3.24 -17.53 -2.80
CA ALA A 63 -1.90 -17.64 -3.39
C ALA A 63 -0.85 -16.75 -2.69
N ILE A 64 -1.25 -15.89 -1.76
CA ILE A 64 -0.34 -15.06 -0.98
C ILE A 64 0.51 -15.91 -0.01
N GLY A 65 1.81 -15.70 -0.03
CA GLY A 65 2.84 -16.48 0.66
C GLY A 65 3.47 -17.58 -0.17
N LEU A 66 2.97 -17.84 -1.38
CA LEU A 66 3.56 -18.83 -2.27
C LEU A 66 4.73 -18.21 -3.06
N ARG A 67 5.91 -18.84 -2.98
CA ARG A 67 7.14 -18.38 -3.65
C ARG A 67 7.20 -18.69 -5.16
N ALA A 68 6.06 -19.00 -5.77
CA ALA A 68 5.97 -19.45 -7.17
C ALA A 68 5.65 -18.33 -8.17
N GLY A 69 5.70 -17.06 -7.75
CA GLY A 69 5.34 -15.91 -8.58
C GLY A 69 6.06 -14.64 -8.19
N ALA A 70 5.33 -13.53 -8.10
CA ALA A 70 5.91 -12.23 -7.80
C ALA A 70 6.47 -12.18 -6.38
N THR A 71 7.48 -11.34 -6.19
CA THR A 71 8.00 -11.01 -4.87
C THR A 71 7.78 -9.53 -4.61
N VAL A 72 7.22 -9.21 -3.45
CA VAL A 72 7.14 -7.84 -2.96
C VAL A 72 8.19 -7.69 -1.87
N GLU A 73 9.14 -6.77 -2.10
CA GLU A 73 10.17 -6.47 -1.13
C GLU A 73 9.56 -5.69 0.05
N VAL A 74 9.92 -6.09 1.27
CA VAL A 74 9.58 -5.38 2.51
C VAL A 74 10.86 -4.92 3.20
N ARG A 75 11.03 -3.61 3.30
CA ARG A 75 12.12 -2.94 4.00
C ARG A 75 11.65 -2.41 5.35
N PHE A 76 12.46 -2.64 6.37
CA PHE A 76 12.21 -2.11 7.71
C PHE A 76 13.25 -1.02 8.00
N ASP A 77 12.80 0.22 8.04
CA ASP A 77 13.65 1.40 8.17
C ASP A 77 13.15 2.31 9.29
N ASP A 78 14.05 3.14 9.84
CA ASP A 78 13.66 4.15 10.82
C ASP A 78 12.94 5.30 10.12
N ALA A 79 11.79 5.70 10.66
CA ALA A 79 11.01 6.80 10.13
C ALA A 79 10.46 7.69 11.26
N ALA A 80 9.83 8.80 10.90
CA ALA A 80 9.15 9.64 11.88
C ALA A 80 8.05 8.84 12.61
N PRO A 81 7.74 9.10 13.90
CA PRO A 81 6.80 8.28 14.68
C PRO A 81 5.38 8.16 14.11
N LEU A 82 4.95 9.13 13.29
CA LEU A 82 3.64 9.13 12.64
C LEU A 82 3.61 8.41 11.29
N PHE A 83 4.77 7.94 10.82
CA PHE A 83 4.90 7.15 9.61
C PHE A 83 4.98 5.68 10.00
N HIS A 84 4.02 4.87 9.53
CA HIS A 84 3.91 3.46 9.91
C HIS A 84 4.35 2.53 8.77
N GLY A 85 3.91 2.84 7.54
CA GLY A 85 4.30 2.14 6.34
C GLY A 85 4.02 2.97 5.09
N LEU A 86 4.54 2.47 3.97
CA LEU A 86 4.30 2.99 2.62
C LEU A 86 4.56 1.89 1.60
N TYR A 87 3.61 1.66 0.70
CA TYR A 87 3.88 1.05 -0.59
C TYR A 87 4.35 2.12 -1.58
N ASP A 88 5.61 2.03 -2.03
CA ASP A 88 6.13 2.83 -3.13
C ASP A 88 5.74 2.14 -4.45
N ASP A 89 4.68 2.65 -5.07
CA ASP A 89 4.09 2.10 -6.29
C ASP A 89 4.93 2.33 -7.55
N LYS A 90 6.04 3.07 -7.46
CA LYS A 90 7.00 3.23 -8.56
C LYS A 90 8.07 2.15 -8.53
N THR A 91 8.40 1.65 -7.34
CA THR A 91 9.45 0.65 -7.15
C THR A 91 8.92 -0.71 -6.73
N GLY A 92 7.67 -0.80 -6.27
CA GLY A 92 7.06 -2.03 -5.79
C GLY A 92 7.56 -2.48 -4.41
N VAL A 93 8.10 -1.55 -3.64
CA VAL A 93 8.68 -1.83 -2.31
C VAL A 93 7.73 -1.37 -1.23
N ILE A 94 7.50 -2.23 -0.24
CA ILE A 94 6.83 -1.86 1.01
C ILE A 94 7.90 -1.42 2.01
N TYR A 95 7.77 -0.21 2.54
CA TYR A 95 8.55 0.29 3.66
C TYR A 95 7.71 0.23 4.93
N ILE A 96 8.31 -0.22 6.03
CA ILE A 96 7.66 -0.34 7.34
C ILE A 96 8.57 0.28 8.39
N ASN A 97 8.00 1.05 9.32
CA ASN A 97 8.77 1.68 10.39
C ASN A 97 9.25 0.63 11.42
N ASN A 98 10.55 0.66 11.75
CA ASN A 98 11.16 -0.19 12.78
C ASN A 98 10.54 -0.02 14.18
N ASP A 99 9.91 1.12 14.46
CA ASP A 99 9.26 1.40 15.75
C ASP A 99 8.01 0.51 16.00
N LEU A 100 7.52 -0.19 14.97
CA LEU A 100 6.41 -1.15 15.10
C LEU A 100 6.90 -2.49 15.66
N THR A 101 7.04 -2.55 16.99
CA THR A 101 7.54 -3.74 17.69
C THR A 101 6.47 -4.72 18.17
N ASP A 102 5.19 -4.37 18.04
CA ASP A 102 4.07 -5.27 18.34
C ASP A 102 3.65 -6.04 17.10
N GLU A 103 3.65 -7.38 17.16
CA GLU A 103 3.35 -8.25 16.01
C GLU A 103 1.97 -7.99 15.41
N THR A 104 0.95 -7.75 16.24
CA THR A 104 -0.42 -7.56 15.78
C THR A 104 -0.52 -6.28 14.96
N THR A 105 -0.06 -5.17 15.53
CA THR A 105 -0.02 -3.86 14.88
C THR A 105 0.82 -3.92 13.59
N LEU A 106 2.00 -4.52 13.68
CA LEU A 106 2.92 -4.69 12.55
C LEU A 106 2.26 -5.44 11.39
N SER A 107 1.59 -6.57 11.68
CA SER A 107 0.91 -7.37 10.65
C SER A 107 -0.24 -6.62 9.98
N ILE A 108 -0.93 -5.72 10.69
CA ILE A 108 -2.01 -4.90 10.14
C ILE A 108 -1.45 -3.82 9.21
N VAL A 109 -0.36 -3.16 9.60
CA VAL A 109 0.31 -2.18 8.75
C VAL A 109 0.87 -2.86 7.49
N ILE A 110 1.55 -4.01 7.61
CA ILE A 110 2.02 -4.76 6.43
C ILE A 110 0.84 -5.18 5.55
N ALA A 111 -0.29 -5.62 6.13
CA ALA A 111 -1.48 -5.98 5.36
C ALA A 111 -2.10 -4.77 4.64
N HIS A 112 -2.06 -3.58 5.24
CA HIS A 112 -2.47 -2.32 4.61
C HIS A 112 -1.60 -2.01 3.38
N GLU A 113 -0.28 -2.01 3.53
CA GLU A 113 0.62 -1.71 2.40
C GLU A 113 0.55 -2.78 1.31
N LEU A 114 0.37 -4.05 1.70
CA LEU A 114 0.08 -5.11 0.72
C LEU A 114 -1.25 -4.87 0.00
N GLY A 115 -2.27 -4.31 0.66
CA GLY A 115 -3.51 -3.89 0.00
C GLY A 115 -3.26 -2.89 -1.14
N HIS A 116 -2.37 -1.91 -0.92
CA HIS A 116 -1.93 -1.00 -1.99
C HIS A 116 -1.19 -1.74 -3.11
N ALA A 117 -0.29 -2.65 -2.76
CA ALA A 117 0.40 -3.50 -3.74
C ALA A 117 -0.58 -4.38 -4.55
N LEU A 118 -1.77 -4.68 -4.03
CA LEU A 118 -2.86 -5.37 -4.71
C LEU A 118 -3.85 -4.41 -5.42
N GLY A 119 -3.57 -3.11 -5.46
CA GLY A 119 -4.37 -2.11 -6.17
C GLY A 119 -5.48 -1.45 -5.35
N LEU A 120 -5.60 -1.72 -4.05
CA LEU A 120 -6.57 -1.02 -3.20
C LEU A 120 -6.10 0.41 -2.88
N LEU A 121 -7.00 1.38 -3.01
CA LEU A 121 -6.78 2.75 -2.54
C LEU A 121 -7.25 2.92 -1.09
N HIS A 122 -6.80 4.00 -0.45
CA HIS A 122 -7.38 4.40 0.83
C HIS A 122 -8.87 4.63 0.71
N ILE A 123 -9.57 4.32 1.79
CA ILE A 123 -11.00 4.61 1.94
C ILE A 123 -11.28 5.28 3.28
N THR A 124 -12.48 5.81 3.42
CA THR A 124 -12.98 6.39 4.67
C THR A 124 -14.46 6.06 4.85
N GLY A 125 -15.00 6.26 6.06
CA GLY A 125 -16.43 6.11 6.33
C GLY A 125 -16.90 4.69 6.70
N ARG A 126 -15.98 3.71 6.76
CA ARG A 126 -16.26 2.36 7.28
C ARG A 126 -15.02 1.74 7.95
N PRO A 127 -15.17 0.71 8.79
CA PRO A 127 -14.05 -0.13 9.21
C PRO A 127 -13.38 -0.79 7.99
N SER A 128 -12.07 -0.67 7.87
CA SER A 128 -11.27 -1.26 6.79
C SER A 128 -9.81 -1.33 7.19
N VAL A 129 -9.09 -2.33 6.66
CA VAL A 129 -7.62 -2.31 6.69
C VAL A 129 -7.06 -1.09 5.95
N MET A 130 -7.73 -0.63 4.89
CA MET A 130 -7.29 0.46 3.99
C MET A 130 -7.65 1.87 4.50
N ASN A 131 -8.07 2.01 5.76
CA ASN A 131 -8.22 3.34 6.36
C ASN A 131 -6.84 3.97 6.61
N PRO A 132 -6.61 5.25 6.28
CA PRO A 132 -5.35 5.92 6.57
C PRO A 132 -4.98 5.85 8.05
N GLY A 133 -3.75 5.44 8.35
CA GLY A 133 -3.25 5.33 9.73
C GLY A 133 -3.91 4.23 10.57
N ASN A 134 -4.58 3.25 9.95
CA ASN A 134 -5.15 2.12 10.66
C ASN A 134 -4.06 1.23 11.28
N LEU A 135 -4.23 0.94 12.57
CA LEU A 135 -3.31 0.10 13.34
C LEU A 135 -3.99 -1.12 13.97
N THR A 136 -5.32 -1.25 13.86
CA THR A 136 -6.09 -2.20 14.67
C THR A 136 -7.11 -3.01 13.90
N ILE A 137 -7.54 -2.56 12.71
CA ILE A 137 -8.57 -3.23 11.92
C ILE A 137 -7.89 -4.14 10.89
N PRO A 138 -8.03 -5.48 10.98
CA PRO A 138 -7.54 -6.38 9.94
C PRO A 138 -8.42 -6.32 8.68
N PRO A 139 -7.96 -6.87 7.55
CA PRO A 139 -8.79 -7.04 6.35
C PRO A 139 -10.14 -7.70 6.67
N ASN A 140 -11.22 -7.13 6.15
CA ASN A 140 -12.58 -7.61 6.36
C ASN A 140 -13.27 -8.03 5.05
N ALA A 141 -14.54 -8.44 5.14
CA ALA A 141 -15.29 -8.94 3.98
C ALA A 141 -15.52 -7.85 2.90
N GLU A 142 -15.58 -6.58 3.28
CA GLU A 142 -15.71 -5.49 2.31
C GLU A 142 -14.38 -5.16 1.63
N ASP A 143 -13.25 -5.39 2.31
CA ASP A 143 -11.92 -5.30 1.71
C ASP A 143 -11.68 -6.45 0.72
N GLN A 144 -12.14 -7.67 1.06
CA GLN A 144 -12.20 -8.79 0.13
C GLN A 144 -13.04 -8.46 -1.11
N ALA A 145 -14.26 -7.97 -0.93
CA ALA A 145 -15.14 -7.62 -2.04
C ALA A 145 -14.52 -6.54 -2.95
N ALA A 146 -13.75 -5.62 -2.39
CA ALA A 146 -13.01 -4.62 -3.16
C ALA A 146 -11.90 -5.26 -4.03
N LEU A 147 -11.14 -6.23 -3.50
CA LEU A 147 -10.17 -6.98 -4.31
C LEU A 147 -10.85 -7.81 -5.40
N GLU A 148 -11.96 -8.48 -5.07
CA GLU A 148 -12.72 -9.28 -6.04
C GLU A 148 -13.31 -8.40 -7.15
N ALA A 149 -13.62 -7.14 -6.87
CA ALA A 149 -14.05 -6.20 -7.90
C ALA A 149 -12.91 -5.79 -8.86
N LEU A 150 -11.65 -5.84 -8.41
CA LEU A 150 -10.47 -5.53 -9.22
C LEU A 150 -9.99 -6.75 -10.02
N TRP A 151 -9.90 -7.90 -9.37
CA TRP A 151 -9.21 -9.08 -9.91
C TRP A 151 -10.14 -10.25 -10.22
N GLY A 152 -11.41 -10.17 -9.81
CA GLY A 152 -12.31 -11.31 -9.73
C GLY A 152 -12.04 -12.18 -8.49
N PRO A 153 -12.91 -13.17 -8.22
CA PRO A 153 -12.68 -14.13 -7.15
C PRO A 153 -11.51 -15.06 -7.50
N CYS A 154 -10.58 -15.24 -6.57
CA CYS A 154 -9.46 -16.13 -6.79
C CYS A 154 -9.91 -17.59 -6.72
N SER A 155 -9.42 -18.40 -7.67
CA SER A 155 -9.57 -19.85 -7.59
C SER A 155 -8.68 -20.39 -6.47
N ALA A 156 -9.10 -21.49 -5.84
CA ALA A 156 -8.18 -22.23 -4.98
C ALA A 156 -6.96 -22.69 -5.81
N PRO A 157 -5.73 -22.57 -5.28
CA PRO A 157 -4.52 -22.98 -5.98
C PRO A 157 -4.45 -24.49 -6.21
#